data_AF-A0A9P2MSE0-F1
#
_entry.id   AF-A0A9P2MSE0-F1
#
_cell.length_a   1.000
_cell.length_b   1.000
_cell.length_c   1.000
_cell.angle_alpha   90.00
_cell.angle_beta   90.00
_cell.angle_gamma   90.00
#
_symmetry.space_group_name_H-M   'P 1'
#
loop_
_entity.id
_entity.type
_entity.pdbx_description
1 polymer ?
#
loop_
_entity_poly.entity_id
_entity_poly.type
_entity_poly.pdbx_seq_one_letter_code
_entity_poly.pdbx_strand_id
1 'polypeptide(L)'
;MAKVLNTHEQADFERLAAFYPYRDEHGLPVLEESLKDYAKRTNQAVNTVKRQADRGSIPINQDEKNSRRTVNLFALFLKTIRSAEKYVQMTK
;
A
#
# COMPACT_ATOMS: atom_id res chain seq x y z
N MET A 1 4.46 -35.81 -7.65
CA MET A 1 3.86 -34.81 -8.56
C MET A 1 2.75 -34.12 -7.77
N ALA A 2 2.60 -32.81 -7.64
CA ALA A 2 3.16 -31.66 -8.36
C ALA A 2 3.32 -30.48 -7.37
N LYS A 3 4.40 -29.71 -7.50
CA LYS A 3 4.58 -28.40 -6.84
C LYS A 3 4.58 -27.34 -7.93
N VAL A 4 3.40 -27.03 -8.46
CA VAL A 4 3.21 -26.00 -9.50
C VAL A 4 2.06 -25.12 -9.07
N LEU A 5 2.27 -24.31 -8.03
CA LEU A 5 1.29 -23.29 -7.62
C LEU A 5 1.92 -21.94 -7.27
N ASN A 6 3.26 -21.79 -7.29
CA ASN A 6 3.89 -20.56 -6.76
C ASN A 6 4.59 -19.68 -7.81
N THR A 7 4.52 -20.02 -9.09
CA THR A 7 5.25 -19.27 -10.13
C THR A 7 4.47 -18.07 -10.63
N HIS A 8 3.13 -18.16 -10.69
CA HIS A 8 2.27 -17.05 -11.15
C HIS A 8 2.21 -15.91 -10.13
N GLU A 9 1.97 -16.21 -8.84
CA GLU A 9 1.92 -15.19 -7.79
C GLU A 9 3.26 -14.46 -7.62
N GLN A 10 4.37 -15.17 -7.81
CA GLN A 10 5.71 -14.62 -7.68
C GLN A 10 6.10 -13.75 -8.89
N ALA A 11 5.71 -14.15 -10.11
CA ALA A 11 5.88 -13.34 -11.31
C ALA A 11 5.01 -12.07 -11.29
N ASP A 12 3.79 -12.16 -10.75
CA ASP A 12 2.91 -11.00 -10.57
C ASP A 12 3.47 -10.02 -9.52
N PHE A 13 4.07 -10.53 -8.43
CA PHE A 13 4.75 -9.69 -7.45
C PHE A 13 5.97 -8.97 -8.03
N GLU A 14 6.84 -9.65 -8.77
CA GLU A 14 8.01 -9.02 -9.41
C GLU A 14 7.58 -7.93 -10.40
N ARG A 15 6.53 -8.20 -11.18
CA ARG A 15 5.96 -7.23 -12.11
C ARG A 15 5.39 -6.01 -11.37
N LEU A 16 4.68 -6.22 -10.27
CA LEU A 16 4.12 -5.15 -9.43
C LEU A 16 5.21 -4.36 -8.71
N ALA A 17 6.29 -5.02 -8.27
CA ALA A 17 7.43 -4.40 -7.61
C ALA A 17 8.15 -3.39 -8.51
N ALA A 18 8.17 -3.62 -9.82
CA ALA A 18 8.72 -2.68 -10.80
C ALA A 18 7.97 -1.32 -10.81
N PHE A 19 6.67 -1.32 -10.52
CA PHE A 19 5.84 -0.11 -10.47
C PHE A 19 5.65 0.46 -9.06
N TYR A 20 6.25 -0.17 -8.05
CA TYR A 20 6.08 0.24 -6.66
C TYR A 20 6.77 1.60 -6.41
N PRO A 21 6.02 2.64 -5.97
CA PRO A 21 6.54 4.01 -5.95
C PRO A 21 7.20 4.39 -4.61
N TYR A 22 6.99 3.62 -3.54
CA TYR A 22 7.44 3.99 -2.20
C TYR A 22 8.82 3.41 -1.92
N ARG A 23 9.82 4.28 -1.88
CA ARG A 23 11.22 3.92 -1.68
C ARG A 23 11.88 4.78 -0.62
N ASP A 24 12.84 4.22 0.10
CA ASP A 24 13.68 4.97 1.03
C ASP A 24 14.80 5.74 0.30
N GLU A 25 15.67 6.40 1.06
CA GLU A 25 16.80 7.17 0.55
C GLU A 25 17.82 6.30 -0.22
N HIS A 26 17.80 4.98 -0.03
CA HIS A 26 18.66 4.01 -0.69
C HIS A 26 17.97 3.32 -1.88
N GLY A 27 16.72 3.69 -2.20
CA GLY A 27 15.94 3.11 -3.29
C GLY A 27 15.27 1.78 -2.95
N LEU A 28 15.34 1.32 -1.69
CA LEU A 28 14.72 0.08 -1.24
C LEU A 28 13.21 0.28 -1.01
N PRO A 29 12.38 -0.74 -1.27
CA PRO A 29 10.93 -0.63 -1.08
C PRO A 29 10.55 -0.38 0.39
N VAL A 30 9.74 0.64 0.63
CA VAL A 30 9.17 0.92 1.96
C VAL A 30 7.73 0.41 1.99
N LEU A 31 7.45 -0.56 2.84
CA LEU A 31 6.12 -1.19 2.92
C LEU A 31 5.14 -0.43 3.81
N GLU A 32 5.67 0.34 4.75
CA GLU A 32 4.87 1.10 5.70
C GLU A 32 5.58 2.37 6.15
N GLU A 33 4.80 3.40 6.49
CA GLU A 33 5.32 4.65 7.06
C GLU A 33 4.46 5.11 8.23
N SER A 34 5.00 5.95 9.10
CA SER A 34 4.21 6.49 10.21
C SER A 34 3.09 7.41 9.69
N LEU A 35 2.00 7.56 10.46
CA LEU A 35 0.94 8.52 10.11
C LEU A 35 1.48 9.96 9.92
N LYS A 36 2.57 10.31 10.62
CA LYS A 36 3.20 11.63 10.52
C LYS A 36 3.99 11.78 9.22
N ASP A 37 4.73 10.74 8.83
CA ASP A 37 5.53 10.76 7.60
C ASP A 37 4.60 10.74 6.38
N TYR A 38 3.53 9.93 6.43
CA TYR A 38 2.47 9.95 5.42
C TYR A 38 1.83 11.33 5.27
N ALA A 39 1.50 11.98 6.40
CA ALA A 39 0.95 13.33 6.41
C ALA A 39 1.90 14.34 5.76
N LYS A 40 3.19 14.28 6.10
CA LYS A 40 4.22 15.12 5.49
C LYS A 40 4.33 14.89 3.98
N ARG A 41 4.41 13.63 3.55
CA ARG A 41 4.56 13.23 2.14
C ARG A 41 3.36 13.65 1.29
N THR A 42 2.16 13.54 1.85
CA THR A 42 0.91 13.90 1.16
C THR A 42 0.50 15.36 1.31
N ASN A 43 1.32 16.17 2.00
CA ASN A 43 1.02 17.55 2.36
C ASN A 43 -0.36 17.71 3.05
N GLN A 44 -0.64 16.82 4.01
CA GLN A 44 -1.87 16.81 4.81
C GLN A 44 -1.56 17.07 6.28
N ALA A 45 -2.54 17.63 7.00
CA ALA A 45 -2.45 17.70 8.46
C ALA A 45 -2.50 16.28 9.07
N VAL A 46 -1.68 16.02 10.10
CA VAL A 46 -1.64 14.71 10.78
C VAL A 46 -3.03 14.29 11.30
N ASN A 47 -3.83 15.24 11.79
CA ASN A 47 -5.19 14.95 12.26
C ASN A 47 -6.13 14.52 11.13
N THR A 48 -5.92 15.01 9.91
CA THR A 48 -6.67 14.57 8.72
C THR A 48 -6.33 13.12 8.39
N VAL A 49 -5.05 12.76 8.39
CA VAL A 49 -4.59 11.38 8.16
C VAL A 49 -5.10 10.43 9.24
N LYS A 50 -5.06 10.83 10.52
CA LYS A 50 -5.66 10.06 11.62
C LYS A 50 -7.14 9.76 11.36
N ARG A 51 -7.93 10.78 10.98
CA ARG A 51 -9.35 10.59 10.66
C ARG A 51 -9.57 9.69 9.45
N GLN A 52 -8.70 9.75 8.44
CA GLN A 52 -8.77 8.83 7.30
C GLN A 52 -8.49 7.39 7.73
N ALA A 53 -7.51 7.17 8.61
CA ALA A 53 -7.22 5.86 9.18
C ALA A 53 -8.41 5.34 10.02
N ASP A 54 -8.95 6.18 10.90
CA ASP A 54 -10.11 5.84 11.75
C ASP A 54 -11.34 5.46 10.92
N ARG A 55 -11.52 6.09 9.76
CA ARG A 55 -12.62 5.81 8.81
C ARG A 55 -12.33 4.64 7.86
N GLY A 56 -11.16 4.02 7.94
CA GLY A 56 -10.74 2.97 6.99
C GLY A 56 -10.54 3.45 5.55
N SER A 57 -10.39 4.77 5.34
CA SER A 57 -10.15 5.35 4.01
C SER A 57 -8.74 5.05 3.51
N ILE A 58 -7.77 4.99 4.43
CA ILE A 58 -6.41 4.54 4.19
C ILE A 58 -6.17 3.22 4.95
N PRO A 59 -5.50 2.23 4.33
CA PRO A 59 -5.13 0.99 4.99
C PRO A 59 -4.03 1.26 6.02
N ILE A 60 -4.18 0.67 7.21
CA ILE A 60 -3.22 0.78 8.31
C ILE A 60 -2.79 -0.61 8.78
N ASN A 61 -1.57 -0.71 9.27
CA ASN A 61 -1.14 -1.84 10.10
C ASN A 61 -1.25 -1.43 11.56
N GLN A 62 -1.78 -2.35 12.37
CA GLN A 62 -1.91 -2.19 13.81
C GLN A 62 -1.93 -3.58 14.44
N ASP A 63 -0.85 -3.94 15.15
CA ASP A 63 -0.70 -5.28 15.73
C ASP A 63 -1.73 -5.57 16.84
N GLU A 64 -2.04 -4.56 17.66
CA GLU A 64 -2.94 -4.69 18.80
C GLU A 64 -3.83 -3.45 18.96
N LYS A 65 -4.96 -3.61 19.64
CA LYS A 65 -5.84 -2.49 19.95
C LYS A 65 -5.08 -1.42 20.74
N ASN A 66 -5.04 -0.20 20.21
CA ASN A 66 -4.29 0.95 20.71
C ASN A 66 -2.77 0.94 20.49
N SER A 67 -2.21 -0.04 19.75
CA SER A 67 -0.80 -0.02 19.37
C SER A 67 -0.51 1.06 18.32
N ARG A 68 0.78 1.28 18.06
CA ARG A 68 1.24 2.23 17.04
C ARG A 68 0.65 1.84 15.68
N ARG A 69 0.08 2.85 15.01
CA ARG A 69 -0.49 2.70 13.67
C ARG A 69 0.51 3.18 12.62
N THR A 70 0.76 2.36 11.62
CA THR A 70 1.50 2.71 10.40
C THR A 70 0.54 2.66 9.21
N VAL A 71 0.79 3.49 8.20
CA VAL A 71 0.07 3.38 6.93
C VAL A 71 0.68 2.22 6.15
N ASN A 72 -0.16 1.30 5.68
CA ASN A 72 0.28 0.21 4.83
C ASN A 72 0.37 0.70 3.38
N LEU A 73 1.57 1.09 2.96
CA LEU A 73 1.84 1.65 1.63
C LEU A 73 1.64 0.61 0.53
N PHE A 74 1.95 -0.65 0.81
CA PHE A 74 1.74 -1.73 -0.13
C PHE A 74 0.26 -1.97 -0.43
N ALA A 75 -0.59 -2.00 0.61
CA ALA A 75 -2.04 -2.12 0.44
C ALA A 75 -2.63 -0.91 -0.32
N LEU A 76 -2.10 0.28 -0.10
CA LEU A 76 -2.47 1.50 -0.84
C LEU A 76 -2.15 1.37 -2.33
N PHE A 77 -0.96 0.87 -2.65
CA PHE A 77 -0.53 0.59 -4.01
C PHE A 77 -1.44 -0.46 -4.68
N LEU A 78 -1.68 -1.61 -4.05
CA LEU A 78 -2.55 -2.66 -4.58
C LEU A 78 -3.99 -2.15 -4.83
N LYS A 79 -4.54 -1.33 -3.92
CA LYS A 79 -5.85 -0.71 -4.09
C LYS A 79 -5.89 0.20 -5.32
N THR A 80 -4.79 0.89 -5.60
CA THR A 80 -4.65 1.78 -6.76
C THR A 80 -4.62 0.97 -8.06
N ILE A 81 -3.80 -0.09 -8.12
CA ILE A 81 -3.75 -1.01 -9.26
C ILE A 81 -5.12 -1.61 -9.55
N ARG A 82 -5.80 -2.16 -8.54
CA ARG A 82 -7.15 -2.73 -8.68
C ARG A 82 -8.16 -1.70 -9.20
N SER A 83 -8.05 -0.44 -8.75
CA SER A 83 -8.92 0.64 -9.22
C SER A 83 -8.67 0.97 -10.69
N ALA A 84 -7.40 1.00 -11.12
CA ALA A 84 -7.03 1.20 -12.51
C ALA A 84 -7.48 0.04 -13.41
N GLU A 85 -7.32 -1.21 -12.97
CA GLU A 85 -7.81 -2.39 -13.68
C GLU A 85 -9.32 -2.33 -13.90
N LYS A 86 -10.08 -1.98 -12.85
CA LYS A 86 -11.53 -1.82 -12.94
C LYS A 86 -11.90 -0.74 -13.94
N TYR A 87 -11.19 0.39 -13.96
CA TYR A 87 -11.43 1.46 -14.91
C TYR A 87 -11.23 0.99 -16.36
N VAL A 88 -10.13 0.29 -16.64
CA VAL A 88 -9.84 -0.28 -17.96
C VAL A 88 -10.92 -1.28 -18.40
N GLN A 89 -11.39 -2.14 -17.50
CA GLN A 89 -12.47 -3.09 -17.78
C GLN A 89 -13.80 -2.40 -18.09
N MET A 90 -14.11 -1.28 -17.43
CA MET A 90 -15.35 -0.52 -17.69
C MET A 90 -15.32 0.25 -19.01
N THR A 91 -14.13 0.60 -19.51
CA THR A 91 -13.95 1.35 -20.76
C THR A 91 -13.75 0.47 -22.00
N LYS A 92 -13.72 -0.86 -21.82
CA LYS A 92 -13.69 -1.85 -22.90
C LYS A 92 -15.11 -2.29 -23.24
#